data_AF-X1LJL6-F1
#
_entry.id   AF-X1LJL6-F1
#
_cell.length_a   1.000
_cell.length_b   1.000
_cell.length_c   1.000
_cell.angle_alpha   90.00
_cell.angle_beta   90.00
_cell.angle_gamma   90.00
#
_symmetry.space_group_name_H-M   'P 1'
#
loop_
_entity.id
_entity.type
_entity.pdbx_description
1 polymer ?
#
loop_
_entity_poly.entity_id
_entity_poly.type
_entity_poly.pdbx_seq_one_letter_code
_entity_poly.pdbx_strand_id
1 'polypeptide(L)'
;EVLPRVAEISKGENCLLGIAVQSNYKTITAACQATGHLIIAETPIDINLAKQLNILISDMGFPPEKIVMHHATGALGYGIEYTYSIMERTRLAALEGDKMIS
;
A
#
# COMPACT_ATOMS: atom_id res chain seq x y z
N GLU A 1 15.19 -8.15 2.78
CA GLU A 1 16.52 -7.96 3.41
C GLU A 1 16.97 -6.49 3.41
N VAL A 2 16.89 -5.78 2.29
CA VAL A 2 17.29 -4.35 2.21
C VAL A 2 16.32 -3.42 2.98
N LEU A 3 15.01 -3.51 2.73
CA LEU A 3 14.04 -2.57 3.30
C LEU A 3 14.01 -2.53 4.84
N PRO A 4 14.07 -3.66 5.57
CA PRO A 4 14.18 -3.60 7.04
C PRO A 4 15.42 -2.84 7.52
N ARG A 5 16.57 -3.02 6.85
CA ARG A 5 17.78 -2.30 7.23
C ARG A 5 17.68 -0.81 6.92
N VAL A 6 17.08 -0.45 5.78
CA VAL A 6 16.79 0.95 5.44
C VAL A 6 15.87 1.58 6.48
N ALA A 7 14.79 0.89 6.86
CA ALA A 7 13.86 1.35 7.88
C ALA A 7 14.54 1.61 9.24
N GLU A 8 15.48 0.75 9.64
CA GLU A 8 16.23 0.93 10.88
C GLU A 8 17.12 2.18 10.86
N ILE A 9 17.86 2.40 9.77
CA ILE A 9 18.78 3.54 9.67
C ILE A 9 18.05 4.87 9.48
N SER A 10 16.86 4.86 8.87
CA SER A 10 16.02 6.04 8.69
C SER A 10 14.99 6.23 9.81
N LYS A 11 15.10 5.51 10.93
CA LYS A 11 14.10 5.53 12.01
C LYS A 11 13.82 6.96 12.48
N GLY A 12 12.53 7.33 12.54
CA GLY A 12 12.08 8.66 12.95
C GLY A 12 11.90 9.66 11.81
N GLU A 13 12.44 9.40 10.62
CA GLU A 13 12.31 10.28 9.45
C GLU A 13 10.94 10.20 8.76
N ASN A 14 10.05 9.33 9.24
CA ASN A 14 8.69 9.15 8.70
C ASN A 14 8.66 8.90 7.17
N CYS A 15 9.63 8.15 6.65
CA CYS A 15 9.72 7.77 5.24
C CYS A 15 8.51 6.94 4.77
N LEU A 16 8.24 6.99 3.46
CA LEU A 16 7.31 6.11 2.77
C LEU A 16 8.10 4.95 2.13
N LEU A 17 7.92 3.74 2.64
CA LEU A 17 8.72 2.57 2.25
C LEU A 17 7.89 1.59 1.41
N GLY A 18 8.48 1.11 0.32
CA GLY A 18 7.84 0.20 -0.59
C GLY A 18 8.84 -0.71 -1.32
N ILE A 19 8.39 -1.81 -1.91
CA ILE A 19 6.97 -2.11 -2.18
C ILE A 19 6.50 -3.35 -1.41
N ALA A 20 5.41 -3.21 -0.66
CA ALA A 20 4.69 -4.31 -0.02
C ALA A 20 3.70 -4.93 -1.00
N VAL A 21 3.83 -6.24 -1.20
CA VAL A 21 2.94 -7.08 -2.00
C VAL A 21 2.47 -8.26 -1.14
N GLN A 22 1.46 -9.00 -1.62
CA GLN A 22 0.85 -10.11 -0.88
C GLN A 22 1.85 -11.16 -0.37
N SER A 23 2.97 -11.38 -1.07
CA SER A 23 3.98 -12.37 -0.67
C SER A 23 4.96 -11.88 0.40
N ASN A 24 5.15 -10.57 0.57
CA ASN A 24 6.20 -10.00 1.44
C ASN A 24 5.70 -8.97 2.47
N TYR A 25 4.40 -8.65 2.48
CA TYR A 25 3.84 -7.59 3.30
C TYR A 25 4.21 -7.71 4.78
N LYS A 26 4.22 -8.92 5.35
CA LYS A 26 4.52 -9.16 6.77
C LYS A 26 5.86 -8.55 7.20
N THR A 27 6.90 -8.77 6.40
CA THR A 27 8.25 -8.30 6.71
C THR A 27 8.35 -6.78 6.62
N ILE A 28 7.70 -6.19 5.61
CA ILE A 28 7.73 -4.74 5.39
C ILE A 28 6.87 -4.02 6.43
N THR A 29 5.69 -4.57 6.76
CA THR A 29 4.81 -4.06 7.82
C THR A 29 5.51 -4.06 9.17
N ALA A 30 6.13 -5.16 9.56
CA ALA A 30 6.86 -5.23 10.83
C ALA A 30 8.00 -4.20 10.90
N ALA A 31 8.76 -4.04 9.81
CA ALA A 31 9.83 -3.05 9.75
C ALA A 31 9.29 -1.61 9.90
N CYS A 32 8.26 -1.24 9.14
CA CYS A 32 7.70 0.11 9.18
C CYS A 32 7.02 0.41 10.51
N GLN A 33 6.35 -0.58 11.12
CA GLN A 33 5.72 -0.43 12.43
C GLN A 33 6.75 -0.18 13.53
N ALA A 34 7.87 -0.90 13.51
CA ALA A 34 8.94 -0.77 14.51
C ALA A 34 9.71 0.56 14.41
N THR A 35 9.77 1.16 13.22
CA THR A 35 10.58 2.36 12.97
C THR A 35 9.76 3.63 12.70
N GLY A 36 8.44 3.50 12.59
CA GLY A 36 7.50 4.62 12.45
C GLY A 36 7.31 5.11 11.01
N HIS A 37 7.54 4.27 10.02
CA HIS A 37 7.40 4.60 8.59
C HIS A 37 6.00 4.30 8.02
N LEU A 38 5.72 4.86 6.85
CA LEU A 38 4.55 4.55 6.03
C LEU A 38 4.88 3.43 5.03
N ILE A 39 3.86 2.80 4.46
CA ILE A 39 4.01 1.67 3.52
C ILE A 39 3.38 1.99 2.18
N ILE A 40 4.04 1.63 1.09
CA ILE A 40 3.43 1.50 -0.25
C ILE A 40 2.94 0.06 -0.42
N ALA A 41 1.64 -0.11 -0.59
CA ALA A 41 0.99 -1.40 -0.86
C ALA A 41 0.66 -1.51 -2.35
N GLU A 42 1.32 -2.42 -3.06
CA GLU A 42 1.12 -2.62 -4.50
C GLU A 42 0.23 -3.83 -4.81
N THR A 43 -0.72 -3.62 -5.72
CA THR A 43 -1.56 -4.68 -6.28
C THR A 43 -1.77 -4.50 -7.78
N PRO A 44 -1.97 -5.60 -8.54
CA PRO A 44 -2.08 -5.55 -10.00
C PRO A 44 -3.49 -5.15 -10.45
N ILE A 45 -3.73 -3.85 -10.64
CA ILE A 45 -4.94 -3.25 -11.27
C ILE A 45 -6.27 -3.93 -10.82
N ASP A 46 -6.40 -4.24 -9.53
CA ASP A 46 -7.58 -4.89 -8.96
C ASP A 46 -7.92 -4.30 -7.58
N ILE A 47 -9.14 -3.77 -7.47
CA ILE A 47 -9.63 -3.09 -6.26
C ILE A 47 -9.82 -4.07 -5.09
N ASN A 48 -10.23 -5.31 -5.35
CA ASN A 48 -10.44 -6.30 -4.31
C ASN A 48 -9.10 -6.76 -3.74
N LEU A 49 -8.10 -6.96 -4.61
CA LEU A 49 -6.74 -7.25 -4.16
C LEU A 49 -6.16 -6.09 -3.34
N ALA A 50 -6.36 -4.84 -3.77
CA ALA A 50 -5.95 -3.66 -3.01
C ALA A 50 -6.57 -3.64 -1.61
N LYS A 51 -7.89 -3.83 -1.53
CA LYS A 51 -8.61 -3.93 -0.26
C LYS A 51 -8.09 -5.06 0.62
N GLN A 52 -7.89 -6.25 0.04
CA GLN A 52 -7.40 -7.41 0.77
C GLN A 52 -5.99 -7.19 1.32
N LEU A 53 -5.08 -6.61 0.54
CA LEU A 53 -3.73 -6.29 1.00
C LEU A 53 -3.75 -5.28 2.15
N ASN A 54 -4.58 -4.24 2.07
CA ASN A 54 -4.74 -3.27 3.15
C ASN A 54 -5.29 -3.94 4.42
N ILE A 55 -6.27 -4.83 4.31
CA ILE A 55 -6.78 -5.61 5.45
C ILE A 55 -5.67 -6.44 6.08
N LEU A 56 -4.90 -7.17 5.27
CA LEU A 56 -3.80 -7.99 5.78
C LEU A 56 -2.71 -7.17 6.49
N ILE A 57 -2.41 -5.97 6.00
CA ILE A 57 -1.46 -5.04 6.64
C ILE A 57 -2.05 -4.51 7.96
N SER A 58 -3.32 -4.10 7.96
CA SER A 58 -3.98 -3.55 9.15
C SER A 58 -4.26 -4.58 10.24
N ASP A 59 -4.50 -5.85 9.88
CA ASP A 59 -4.64 -6.96 10.84
C ASP A 59 -3.36 -7.20 11.66
N MET A 60 -2.21 -6.70 11.21
CA MET A 60 -0.96 -6.67 11.99
C MET A 60 -0.87 -5.48 12.96
N GLY A 61 -1.95 -4.72 13.13
CA GLY A 61 -2.00 -3.50 13.94
C GLY A 61 -1.35 -2.29 13.28
N PHE A 62 -1.19 -2.31 11.94
CA PHE A 62 -0.66 -1.16 11.21
C PHE A 62 -1.79 -0.17 10.87
N PRO A 63 -1.63 1.12 11.19
CA PRO A 63 -2.68 2.12 10.97
C PRO A 63 -3.00 2.28 9.46
N PRO A 64 -4.28 2.14 9.04
CA PRO A 64 -4.69 2.29 7.64
C PRO A 64 -4.26 3.62 7.02
N GLU A 65 -4.28 4.71 7.79
CA GLU A 65 -3.89 6.06 7.35
C GLU A 65 -2.40 6.21 6.98
N LYS A 66 -1.58 5.20 7.27
CA LYS A 66 -0.16 5.13 6.90
C LYS A 66 0.09 4.22 5.69
N ILE A 67 -0.95 3.74 5.03
CA ILE A 67 -0.86 2.88 3.85
C ILE A 67 -1.16 3.71 2.60
N VAL A 68 -0.24 3.69 1.63
CA VAL A 68 -0.42 4.30 0.32
C VAL A 68 -0.62 3.19 -0.71
N MET A 69 -1.76 3.19 -1.39
CA MET A 69 -2.06 2.20 -2.43
C MET A 69 -1.37 2.51 -3.76
N HIS A 70 -0.73 1.52 -4.36
CA HIS A 70 -0.16 1.57 -5.70
C HIS A 70 -0.79 0.49 -6.59
N HIS A 71 -1.50 0.89 -7.64
CA HIS A 71 -2.25 -0.05 -8.48
C HIS A 71 -1.45 -0.59 -9.68
N ALA A 72 -0.12 -0.63 -9.60
CA ALA A 72 0.80 -1.08 -10.67
C ALA A 72 0.46 -0.46 -12.05
N THR A 73 0.56 0.87 -12.13
CA THR A 73 0.03 1.68 -13.25
C THR A 73 0.65 1.34 -14.61
N GLY A 74 -0.21 1.11 -15.61
CA GLY A 74 0.20 1.03 -17.01
C GLY A 74 0.60 2.38 -17.58
N ALA A 75 1.60 2.41 -18.47
CA ALA A 75 2.02 3.64 -19.14
C ALA A 75 0.99 4.10 -20.19
N LEU A 76 1.10 5.35 -20.64
CA LEU A 76 0.24 5.90 -21.70
C LEU A 76 0.33 5.04 -22.97
N GLY A 77 -0.82 4.57 -23.48
CA GLY A 77 -0.90 3.68 -24.63
C GLY A 77 -0.62 2.19 -24.33
N TYR A 78 -0.35 1.86 -23.06
CA TYR A 78 -0.04 0.50 -22.59
C TYR A 78 -0.91 0.11 -21.38
N GLY A 79 -2.21 0.46 -21.41
CA GLY A 79 -3.17 0.03 -20.39
C GLY A 79 -3.37 1.00 -19.22
N ILE A 80 -3.04 2.28 -19.39
CA ILE A 80 -3.34 3.33 -18.38
C ILE A 80 -4.84 3.44 -18.08
N GLU A 81 -5.70 3.16 -19.07
CA GLU A 81 -7.16 3.21 -18.96
C GLU A 81 -7.69 2.22 -17.90
N TYR A 82 -7.07 1.04 -17.78
CA TYR A 82 -7.45 0.07 -16.76
C TYR A 82 -7.10 0.59 -15.36
N THR A 83 -5.89 1.13 -15.19
CA THR A 83 -5.48 1.72 -13.91
C THR A 83 -6.33 2.93 -13.56
N TYR A 84 -6.65 3.78 -14.55
CA TYR A 84 -7.49 4.96 -14.37
C TYR A 84 -8.87 4.58 -13.82
N SER A 85 -9.56 3.62 -14.44
CA SER A 85 -10.86 3.16 -13.96
C SER A 85 -10.80 2.54 -12.57
N ILE A 86 -9.71 1.83 -12.22
CA ILE A 86 -9.52 1.31 -10.85
C ILE A 86 -9.32 2.45 -9.86
N MET A 87 -8.50 3.46 -10.18
CA MET A 87 -8.30 4.63 -9.31
C MET A 87 -9.60 5.41 -9.06
N GLU A 88 -10.46 5.55 -10.07
CA GLU A 88 -11.79 6.16 -9.89
C GLU A 88 -12.68 5.34 -8.96
N ARG A 89 -12.74 4.02 -9.14
CA ARG A 89 -13.52 3.12 -8.25
C ARG A 89 -12.99 3.14 -6.82
N THR A 90 -11.67 3.13 -6.65
CA THR A 90 -11.01 3.27 -5.35
C THR A 90 -11.42 4.58 -4.68
N ARG A 91 -11.39 5.70 -5.42
CA ARG A 91 -11.82 7.01 -4.91
C ARG A 91 -13.30 7.03 -4.53
N LEU A 92 -14.19 6.45 -5.35
CA LEU A 92 -15.62 6.41 -5.07
C LEU A 92 -15.91 5.58 -3.82
N ALA A 93 -15.32 4.39 -3.70
CA ALA A 93 -15.45 3.54 -2.50
C ALA A 93 -14.97 4.26 -1.23
N ALA A 94 -13.86 4.99 -1.31
CA ALA A 94 -13.37 5.82 -0.21
C ALA A 94 -14.38 6.89 0.22
N LEU A 95 -14.98 7.60 -0.75
CA LEU A 95 -15.99 8.63 -0.50
C LEU A 95 -17.31 8.05 0.03
N GLU A 96 -17.63 6.81 -0.31
CA GLU A 96 -18.76 6.04 0.22
C GLU A 96 -18.50 5.48 1.63
N GLY A 97 -17.29 5.63 2.16
CA GLY A 97 -16.92 5.27 3.53
C GLY A 97 -16.18 3.94 3.70
N ASP A 98 -15.68 3.33 2.62
CA ASP A 98 -14.82 2.15 2.72
C ASP A 98 -13.43 2.51 3.25
N LYS A 99 -13.24 2.37 4.56
CA LYS A 99 -12.00 2.72 5.29
C LYS A 99 -10.77 1.94 4.85
N MET A 100 -10.93 0.78 4.22
CA MET A 100 -9.81 -0.03 3.75
C MET A 100 -9.35 0.37 2.34
N ILE A 101 -10.06 1.31 1.71
CA ILE A 101 -9.77 1.88 0.40
C ILE A 101 -9.66 3.42 0.49
N SER A 102 -9.74 3.99 1.70
CA SER A 102 -9.73 5.44 1.95
C SER A 102 -8.34 6.05 2.09
#